data_AF-A0A1H6F801-F1
#
_entry.id   AF-A0A1H6F801-F1
#
_cell.length_a   1.000
_cell.length_b   1.000
_cell.length_c   1.000
_cell.angle_alpha   90.00
_cell.angle_beta   90.00
_cell.angle_gamma   90.00
#
_symmetry.space_group_name_H-M   'P 1'
#
loop_
_entity.id
_entity.type
_entity.pdbx_description
1 polymer ?
#
loop_
_entity_poly.entity_id
_entity_poly.type
_entity_poly.pdbx_seq_one_letter_code
_entity_poly.pdbx_strand_id
1 'polypeptide(L)'
;MGTGPEAEENFITHVLIPLAKKFPDLKLVVPHVTLRSTAESILQCNEKFGSKIHMELTAHHLFFDLEKNPEKGFLKVFPHIRSSEDRDYLQSLLVQIGKNPYLYLMYGSDHAPHPKVLKEKAYATAPGGISSLANSIQIILTIAEKQGCDIDQMRSFFL
;
A
#
# COMPACT_ATOMS: atom_id res chain seq x y z
N MET A 1 -17.40 12.12 -0.23
CA MET A 1 -16.01 12.03 0.24
C MET A 1 -15.15 11.75 -0.96
N GLY A 2 -14.12 12.56 -1.22
CA GLY A 2 -13.24 12.34 -2.36
C GLY A 2 -12.55 10.99 -2.22
N THR A 3 -12.36 10.27 -3.32
CA THR A 3 -11.58 9.02 -3.37
C THR A 3 -10.19 9.25 -3.99
N GLY A 4 -9.83 10.53 -4.22
CA GLY A 4 -8.55 10.93 -4.78
C GLY A 4 -7.39 10.75 -3.79
N PRO A 5 -6.15 11.10 -4.19
CA PRO A 5 -4.96 11.04 -3.33
C PRO A 5 -5.17 11.76 -2.00
N GLU A 6 -5.84 12.91 -2.06
CA GLU A 6 -6.11 13.78 -0.92
C GLU A 6 -6.84 13.09 0.24
N ALA A 7 -7.65 12.06 -0.03
CA ALA A 7 -8.35 11.35 1.04
C ALA A 7 -7.37 10.61 1.96
N GLU A 8 -6.36 9.97 1.36
CA GLU A 8 -5.31 9.27 2.09
C GLU A 8 -4.44 10.30 2.82
N GLU A 9 -3.93 11.33 2.12
CA GLU A 9 -3.08 12.37 2.72
C GLU A 9 -3.76 13.14 3.86
N ASN A 10 -5.05 13.47 3.70
CA ASN A 10 -5.80 14.16 4.74
C ASN A 10 -5.97 13.28 5.98
N PHE A 11 -6.21 11.97 5.83
CA PHE A 11 -6.26 11.05 6.95
C PHE A 11 -4.91 10.97 7.68
N ILE A 12 -3.81 10.84 6.93
CA ILE A 12 -2.46 10.77 7.50
C ILE A 12 -2.14 12.04 8.30
N THR A 13 -2.39 13.20 7.69
CA THR A 13 -2.03 14.51 8.25
C THR A 13 -2.88 14.90 9.44
N HIS A 14 -4.20 14.76 9.33
CA HIS A 14 -5.14 15.33 10.30
C HIS A 14 -5.62 14.32 11.35
N VAL A 15 -5.43 13.02 11.13
CA VAL A 15 -5.90 11.97 12.05
C VAL A 15 -4.73 11.13 12.57
N LEU A 16 -4.00 10.47 11.67
CA LEU A 16 -2.99 9.48 12.06
C LEU A 16 -1.81 10.10 12.81
N ILE A 17 -1.19 11.14 12.26
CA ILE A 17 -0.03 11.78 12.88
C ILE A 17 -0.36 12.40 14.25
N PRO A 18 -1.48 13.14 14.42
CA PRO A 18 -1.90 13.59 15.74
C PRO A 18 -2.13 12.45 16.73
N LEU A 19 -2.73 11.34 16.29
CA LEU A 19 -2.96 10.16 17.13
C LEU A 19 -1.64 9.51 17.57
N ALA A 20 -0.71 9.31 16.64
CA ALA A 20 0.60 8.72 16.90
C ALA A 20 1.43 9.58 17.86
N LYS A 21 1.40 10.91 17.72
CA LYS A 21 2.04 11.84 18.66
C LYS A 21 1.47 11.75 20.06
N LYS A 22 0.15 11.57 20.18
CA LYS A 22 -0.55 11.50 21.47
C LYS A 22 -0.28 10.17 22.18
N PHE A 23 -0.11 9.08 21.41
CA PHE A 23 0.11 7.73 21.92
C PHE A 23 1.30 7.07 21.21
N PRO A 24 2.55 7.48 21.48
CA PRO A 24 3.72 7.01 20.73
C PRO A 24 3.96 5.49 20.86
N ASP A 25 3.55 4.89 21.97
CA ASP A 25 3.67 3.45 22.20
C ASP A 25 2.57 2.61 21.52
N LEU A 26 1.50 3.25 21.02
CA LEU A 26 0.40 2.57 20.34
C LEU A 26 0.87 2.09 18.97
N LYS A 27 0.77 0.78 18.74
CA LYS A 27 0.98 0.21 17.41
C LYS A 27 -0.21 0.55 16.53
N LEU A 28 0.05 1.23 15.42
CA LEU A 28 -0.95 1.63 14.45
C LEU A 28 -0.66 0.91 13.13
N VAL A 29 -1.70 0.54 12.39
CA VAL A 29 -1.58 0.00 11.03
C VAL A 29 -2.35 0.92 10.10
N VAL A 30 -1.68 1.38 9.04
CA VAL A 30 -2.33 2.05 7.92
C VAL A 30 -2.56 0.98 6.84
N PRO A 31 -3.80 0.54 6.63
CA PRO A 31 -4.09 -0.48 5.63
C PRO A 31 -3.80 0.04 4.23
N HIS A 32 -3.41 -0.85 3.31
CA HIS A 32 -3.30 -0.63 1.86
C HIS A 32 -2.81 0.77 1.45
N VAL A 33 -1.61 1.18 1.90
CA VAL A 33 -0.98 2.47 1.54
C VAL A 33 -0.71 2.53 0.03
N THR A 34 -1.02 3.67 -0.59
CA THR A 34 -0.88 3.82 -2.05
C THR A 34 -0.01 4.98 -2.50
N LEU A 35 0.24 5.97 -1.63
CA LEU A 35 0.98 7.17 -2.00
C LEU A 35 2.40 7.19 -1.43
N ARG A 36 3.32 7.74 -2.21
CA ARG A 36 4.68 8.08 -1.75
C ARG A 36 4.63 9.07 -0.58
N SER A 37 3.83 10.12 -0.70
CA SER A 37 3.70 11.18 0.33
C SER A 37 3.22 10.62 1.68
N THR A 38 2.29 9.68 1.66
CA THR A 38 1.85 8.93 2.84
C THR A 38 3.01 8.18 3.49
N ALA A 39 3.76 7.40 2.69
CA ALA A 39 4.86 6.60 3.20
C ALA A 39 6.00 7.46 3.78
N GLU A 40 6.37 8.54 3.11
CA GLU A 40 7.34 9.52 3.61
C GLU A 40 6.89 10.14 4.94
N SER A 41 5.62 10.53 5.05
CA SER A 41 5.05 11.11 6.26
C SER A 41 5.05 10.15 7.45
N ILE A 42 4.76 8.87 7.19
CA ILE A 42 4.79 7.81 8.21
C ILE A 42 6.22 7.57 8.70
N LEU A 43 7.18 7.44 7.78
CA LEU A 43 8.59 7.25 8.12
C LEU A 43 9.12 8.41 8.99
N GLN A 44 8.85 9.65 8.58
CA GLN A 44 9.22 10.85 9.35
C GLN A 44 8.56 10.87 10.73
N CYS A 45 7.31 10.43 10.84
CA CYS A 45 6.61 10.37 12.12
C CYS A 45 7.22 9.33 13.06
N ASN A 46 7.50 8.13 12.54
CA ASN A 46 8.16 7.06 13.30
C ASN A 46 9.55 7.49 13.77
N GLU A 47 10.36 8.08 12.88
CA GLU A 47 11.70 8.57 13.20
C GLU A 47 11.69 9.67 14.26
N LYS A 48 10.82 10.68 14.09
CA LYS A 48 10.81 11.87 14.95
C LYS A 48 10.21 11.64 16.33
N PHE A 49 9.21 10.77 16.43
CA PHE A 49 8.42 10.60 17.66
C PHE A 49 8.56 9.21 18.30
N GLY A 50 9.31 8.29 17.69
CA GLY A 50 9.40 6.91 18.15
C GLY A 50 8.10 6.12 17.98
N SER A 51 7.18 6.63 17.15
CA SER A 51 5.90 5.98 16.85
C SER A 51 6.10 4.62 16.18
N LYS A 52 5.11 3.74 16.33
CA LYS A 52 5.10 2.39 15.73
C LYS A 52 3.97 2.27 14.71
N ILE A 53 4.06 3.05 13.64
CA ILE A 53 3.09 3.03 12.54
C ILE A 53 3.59 2.03 11.48
N HIS A 54 2.80 0.99 11.26
CA HIS A 54 2.98 -0.02 10.22
C HIS A 54 2.24 0.40 8.94
N MET A 55 2.88 0.20 7.79
CA MET A 55 2.27 0.35 6.48
C MET A 55 1.96 -1.02 5.91
N GLU A 56 0.68 -1.26 5.64
CA GLU A 56 0.26 -2.46 4.92
C GLU A 56 0.28 -2.18 3.42
N LEU A 57 0.95 -3.04 2.66
CA LEU A 57 1.03 -2.97 1.21
C LEU A 57 0.35 -4.18 0.57
N THR A 58 -0.27 -3.95 -0.57
CA THR A 58 -1.01 -4.98 -1.31
C THR A 58 -0.31 -5.31 -2.63
N ALA A 59 -0.48 -6.55 -3.09
CA ALA A 59 0.12 -7.00 -4.36
C ALA A 59 -0.36 -6.16 -5.55
N HIS A 60 -1.62 -5.75 -5.58
CA HIS A 60 -2.17 -5.01 -6.73
C HIS A 60 -1.71 -3.55 -6.77
N HIS A 61 -1.56 -2.89 -5.62
CA HIS A 61 -0.96 -1.54 -5.57
C HIS A 61 0.54 -1.54 -5.88
N LEU A 62 1.25 -2.63 -5.56
CA LEU A 62 2.65 -2.80 -5.95
C LEU A 62 2.84 -3.19 -7.42
N PHE A 63 1.85 -3.79 -8.07
CA PHE A 63 1.99 -4.29 -9.44
C PHE A 63 1.49 -3.29 -10.49
N PHE A 64 0.29 -2.76 -10.32
CA PHE A 64 -0.34 -1.88 -11.30
C PHE A 64 0.08 -0.42 -11.10
N ASP A 65 0.16 0.31 -12.22
CA ASP A 65 0.28 1.77 -12.29
C ASP A 65 -0.75 2.33 -13.28
N LEU A 66 -1.20 3.57 -13.08
CA LEU A 66 -2.21 4.21 -13.91
C LEU A 66 -1.75 4.45 -15.36
N GLU A 67 -0.46 4.68 -15.58
CA GLU A 67 0.10 5.02 -16.88
C GLU A 67 0.03 3.83 -17.85
N LYS A 68 0.35 2.63 -17.37
CA LYS A 68 0.25 1.37 -18.14
C LYS A 68 -1.11 0.70 -17.99
N ASN A 69 -1.86 1.00 -16.94
CA ASN A 69 -3.13 0.37 -16.61
C ASN A 69 -4.20 1.45 -16.37
N PRO A 70 -4.70 2.07 -17.45
CA PRO A 70 -5.72 3.09 -17.32
C PRO A 70 -7.01 2.51 -16.72
N GLU A 71 -7.88 3.41 -16.26
CA GLU A 71 -9.13 3.12 -15.56
C GLU A 71 -10.02 2.08 -16.29
N LYS A 72 -9.91 0.81 -15.88
CA LYS A 72 -10.75 -0.30 -16.34
C LYS A 72 -11.52 -0.89 -15.17
N GLY A 73 -12.79 -1.26 -15.35
CA GLY A 73 -13.65 -1.72 -14.25
C GLY A 73 -13.05 -2.83 -13.38
N PHE A 74 -12.28 -3.74 -14.00
CA PHE A 74 -11.61 -4.81 -13.26
C PHE A 74 -10.48 -4.34 -12.33
N LEU A 75 -9.92 -3.15 -12.56
CA LEU A 75 -8.90 -2.50 -11.73
C LEU A 75 -9.47 -1.52 -10.69
N LYS A 76 -10.79 -1.29 -10.67
CA LYS A 76 -11.39 -0.43 -9.64
C LYS A 76 -11.18 -1.02 -8.25
N VAL A 77 -10.55 -0.24 -7.37
CA VAL A 77 -10.24 -0.57 -5.98
C VAL A 77 -10.21 0.74 -5.17
N PHE A 78 -10.32 0.65 -3.84
CA PHE A 78 -10.19 1.80 -2.95
C PHE A 78 -9.18 1.45 -1.84
N PRO A 79 -8.09 2.22 -1.67
CA PRO A 79 -7.70 3.40 -2.45
C PRO A 79 -7.42 3.05 -3.93
N HIS A 80 -7.43 4.04 -4.82
CA HIS A 80 -7.23 3.78 -6.25
C HIS A 80 -5.77 3.42 -6.56
N ILE A 81 -5.55 2.66 -7.64
CA ILE A 81 -4.22 2.53 -8.25
C ILE A 81 -3.67 3.92 -8.56
N ARG A 82 -2.37 4.14 -8.30
CA ARG A 82 -1.69 5.43 -8.40
C ARG A 82 -0.69 5.48 -9.55
N SER A 83 0.06 6.58 -9.61
CA SER A 83 1.11 6.79 -10.61
C SER A 83 2.21 5.73 -10.50
N SER A 84 2.98 5.55 -11.57
CA SER A 84 4.17 4.71 -11.53
C SER A 84 5.20 5.21 -10.52
N GLU A 85 5.27 6.53 -10.29
CA GLU A 85 6.17 7.09 -9.29
C GLU A 85 5.81 6.63 -7.87
N ASP A 86 4.53 6.71 -7.50
CA ASP A 86 4.04 6.23 -6.20
C ASP A 86 4.32 4.73 -6.04
N ARG A 87 3.96 3.93 -7.06
CA ARG A 87 4.20 2.49 -7.04
C ARG A 87 5.69 2.17 -6.89
N ASP A 88 6.53 2.76 -7.72
CA ASP A 88 7.96 2.45 -7.76
C ASP A 88 8.64 2.88 -6.45
N TYR A 89 8.19 3.98 -5.84
CA TYR A 89 8.60 4.36 -4.49
C TYR A 89 8.23 3.29 -3.46
N LEU A 90 6.98 2.82 -3.43
CA LEU A 90 6.55 1.77 -2.50
C LEU A 90 7.31 0.45 -2.72
N GLN A 91 7.60 0.07 -3.97
CA GLN A 91 8.45 -1.08 -4.26
C GLN A 91 9.87 -0.91 -3.70
N SER A 92 10.44 0.29 -3.82
CA SER A 92 11.79 0.59 -3.32
C SER A 92 11.91 0.47 -1.78
N LEU A 93 10.80 0.56 -1.06
CA LEU A 93 10.80 0.35 0.39
C LEU A 93 11.05 -1.12 0.76
N LEU A 94 10.77 -2.08 -0.14
CA LEU A 94 10.98 -3.51 0.14
C LEU A 94 12.45 -3.82 0.44
N VAL A 95 13.40 -3.20 -0.27
CA VAL A 95 14.84 -3.44 -0.03
C VAL A 95 15.35 -2.79 1.27
N GLN A 96 14.54 -1.94 1.89
CA GLN A 96 14.85 -1.28 3.16
C GLN A 96 14.38 -2.08 4.37
N ILE A 97 13.62 -3.16 4.15
CA ILE A 97 13.20 -4.08 5.23
C ILE A 97 14.45 -4.62 5.93
N GLY A 98 14.47 -4.49 7.26
CA GLY A 98 15.61 -4.87 8.10
C GLY A 98 16.81 -3.91 8.06
N LYS A 99 16.80 -2.89 7.20
CA LYS A 99 17.86 -1.86 7.11
C LYS A 99 17.44 -0.55 7.76
N ASN A 100 16.18 -0.14 7.57
CA ASN A 100 15.63 1.07 8.18
C ASN A 100 14.85 0.71 9.46
N PRO A 101 15.30 1.15 10.67
CA PRO A 101 14.65 0.79 11.93
C PRO A 101 13.28 1.45 12.15
N TYR A 102 12.91 2.46 11.35
CA TYR A 102 11.63 3.16 11.41
C TYR A 102 10.63 2.69 10.35
N LEU A 103 11.05 1.75 9.50
CA LEU A 103 10.25 1.17 8.44
C LEU A 103 9.59 -0.12 8.92
N TYR A 104 8.28 -0.05 9.15
CA TYR A 104 7.46 -1.20 9.47
C TYR A 104 6.53 -1.49 8.30
N LEU A 105 6.92 -2.44 7.44
CA LEU A 105 6.09 -2.90 6.32
C LEU A 105 5.44 -4.23 6.63
N MET A 106 4.21 -4.40 6.16
CA MET A 106 3.52 -5.69 6.21
C MET A 106 2.69 -5.93 4.95
N TYR A 107 2.44 -7.19 4.67
CA TYR A 107 1.58 -7.63 3.59
C TYR A 107 0.11 -7.62 4.02
N GLY A 108 -0.74 -7.02 3.18
CA GLY A 108 -2.19 -7.19 3.22
C GLY A 108 -2.70 -7.62 1.86
N SER A 109 -3.62 -8.59 1.81
CA SER A 109 -4.17 -9.01 0.51
C SER A 109 -5.12 -7.98 -0.09
N ASP A 110 -5.85 -7.28 0.78
CA ASP A 110 -7.10 -6.56 0.47
C ASP A 110 -7.94 -7.32 -0.58
N HIS A 111 -8.10 -8.63 -0.32
CA HIS A 111 -8.83 -9.51 -1.23
C HIS A 111 -10.33 -9.22 -1.15
N ALA A 112 -10.84 -8.55 -2.18
CA ALA A 112 -12.23 -8.14 -2.28
C ALA A 112 -12.84 -8.62 -3.62
N PRO A 113 -13.25 -9.90 -3.72
CA PRO A 113 -13.75 -10.47 -4.96
C PRO A 113 -15.15 -9.97 -5.30
N HIS A 114 -15.40 -9.79 -6.61
CA HIS A 114 -16.71 -9.43 -7.16
C HIS A 114 -17.04 -10.31 -8.37
N PRO A 115 -18.33 -10.55 -8.67
CA PRO A 115 -18.74 -11.24 -9.89
C PRO A 115 -18.14 -10.59 -11.15
N LYS A 116 -17.63 -11.43 -12.07
CA LYS A 116 -17.00 -11.00 -13.33
C LYS A 116 -17.87 -9.99 -14.09
N VAL A 117 -19.17 -10.26 -14.21
CA VAL A 117 -20.14 -9.38 -14.88
C VAL A 117 -20.19 -7.95 -14.32
N LEU A 118 -19.90 -7.77 -13.03
CA LEU A 118 -19.86 -6.44 -12.41
C LEU A 118 -18.53 -5.73 -12.68
N LYS A 119 -17.43 -6.48 -12.77
CA LYS A 119 -16.08 -5.94 -13.05
C LYS A 119 -15.85 -5.64 -14.53
N GLU A 120 -16.66 -6.18 -15.43
CA GLU A 120 -16.68 -5.85 -16.86
C GLU A 120 -17.38 -4.52 -17.18
N LYS A 121 -18.07 -3.91 -16.22
CA LYS A 121 -18.67 -2.58 -16.37
C LYS A 121 -17.59 -1.49 -16.52
N ALA A 122 -18.01 -0.32 -17.00
CA ALA A 122 -17.15 0.87 -17.06
C ALA A 122 -16.59 1.21 -15.66
N TYR A 123 -15.38 1.81 -15.61
CA TYR A 123 -14.70 2.13 -14.34
C TYR A 123 -15.58 2.92 -13.37
N ALA A 124 -16.32 3.91 -13.86
CA ALA A 124 -17.21 4.72 -13.04
C ALA A 124 -18.25 3.87 -12.26
N THR A 125 -18.76 2.79 -12.85
CA THR A 125 -19.88 1.98 -12.33
C THR A 125 -19.50 0.59 -11.81
N ALA A 126 -18.26 0.14 -12.05
CA ALA A 126 -17.74 -1.11 -11.51
C ALA A 126 -17.55 -1.02 -9.98
N PRO A 127 -17.75 -2.12 -9.23
CA PRO A 127 -17.48 -2.14 -7.80
C PRO A 127 -15.97 -2.12 -7.50
N GLY A 128 -15.61 -1.49 -6.38
CA GLY A 128 -14.25 -1.44 -5.86
C GLY A 128 -13.85 -2.76 -5.20
N GLY A 129 -12.69 -3.29 -5.58
CA GLY A 129 -12.10 -4.50 -5.01
C GLY A 129 -11.37 -5.32 -6.07
N ILE A 130 -10.27 -5.97 -5.67
CA ILE A 130 -9.46 -6.81 -6.54
C ILE A 130 -9.34 -8.22 -5.94
N SER A 131 -9.50 -9.22 -6.80
CA SER A 131 -9.25 -10.63 -6.45
C SER A 131 -7.76 -10.97 -6.57
N SER A 132 -6.97 -10.66 -5.54
CA SER A 132 -5.51 -10.84 -5.53
C SER A 132 -4.99 -12.11 -4.84
N LEU A 133 -5.79 -12.76 -3.97
CA LEU A 133 -5.31 -13.76 -3.01
C LEU A 133 -4.52 -14.92 -3.63
N ALA A 134 -4.96 -15.45 -4.78
CA ALA A 134 -4.34 -16.62 -5.40
C ALA A 134 -2.91 -16.37 -5.93
N ASN A 135 -2.59 -15.11 -6.27
CA ASN A 135 -1.34 -14.74 -6.94
C ASN A 135 -0.51 -13.72 -6.14
N SER A 136 -0.97 -13.30 -4.98
CA SER A 136 -0.40 -12.16 -4.25
C SER A 136 1.05 -12.39 -3.84
N ILE A 137 1.34 -13.55 -3.25
CA ILE A 137 2.67 -13.92 -2.78
C ILE A 137 3.65 -13.99 -3.96
N GLN A 138 3.26 -14.64 -5.05
CA GLN A 138 4.11 -14.77 -6.25
C GLN A 138 4.42 -13.39 -6.84
N ILE A 139 3.41 -12.52 -6.97
CA ILE A 139 3.58 -11.15 -7.46
C ILE A 139 4.57 -10.38 -6.57
N ILE A 140 4.38 -10.41 -5.25
CA ILE A 140 5.23 -9.68 -4.30
C ILE A 140 6.66 -10.19 -4.35
N LEU A 141 6.87 -11.51 -4.34
CA LEU A 141 8.21 -12.10 -4.39
C LEU A 141 8.92 -11.77 -5.71
N THR A 142 8.22 -11.79 -6.85
CA THR A 142 8.80 -11.37 -8.13
C THR A 142 9.17 -9.88 -8.13
N ILE A 143 8.37 -9.02 -7.51
CA ILE A 143 8.70 -7.60 -7.36
C ILE A 143 9.92 -7.43 -6.45
N ALA A 144 9.94 -8.10 -5.31
CA ALA A 144 11.02 -8.06 -4.34
C ALA A 144 12.36 -8.52 -4.96
N GLU A 145 12.34 -9.63 -5.70
CA GLU A 145 13.51 -10.14 -6.43
C GLU A 145 14.04 -9.10 -7.43
N LYS A 146 13.15 -8.43 -8.19
CA LYS A 146 13.54 -7.36 -9.13
C LYS A 146 14.13 -6.13 -8.46
N GLN A 147 13.72 -5.84 -7.23
CA GLN A 147 14.31 -4.77 -6.42
C GLN A 147 15.66 -5.20 -5.80
N GLY A 148 15.99 -6.49 -5.83
CA GLY A 148 17.20 -7.04 -5.22
C GLY A 148 17.02 -7.47 -3.76
N CYS A 149 15.79 -7.78 -3.35
CA CYS A 149 15.52 -8.41 -2.06
C CYS A 149 15.72 -9.93 -2.15
N ASP A 150 16.30 -10.51 -1.11
CA ASP A 150 16.27 -11.96 -0.90
C ASP A 150 15.00 -12.41 -0.14
N ILE A 151 14.72 -13.71 -0.13
CA ILE A 151 13.51 -14.26 0.51
C ILE A 151 13.55 -14.12 2.04
N ASP A 152 14.74 -14.13 2.65
CA ASP A 152 14.91 -14.04 4.09
C ASP A 152 14.61 -12.62 4.59
N GLN A 153 15.00 -11.59 3.83
CA GLN A 153 14.63 -10.18 4.03
C GLN A 153 13.12 -10.00 4.00
N MET A 154 12.44 -10.68 3.08
CA MET A 154 10.99 -10.59 2.93
C MET A 154 10.21 -11.35 4.01
N ARG A 155 10.86 -12.13 4.87
CA ARG A 155 10.17 -12.93 5.90
C ARG A 155 9.32 -12.07 6.85
N SER A 156 9.86 -10.94 7.32
CA SER A 156 9.13 -10.04 8.23
C SER A 156 8.03 -9.23 7.53
N PHE A 157 8.01 -9.19 6.20
CA PHE A 157 6.92 -8.57 5.45
C PHE A 157 5.63 -9.39 5.51
N PHE A 158 5.74 -10.72 5.63
CA PHE A 158 4.59 -11.63 5.61
C PHE A 158 4.13 -12.10 7.01
N LEU A 159 4.83 -11.73 8.08
CA LEU A 159 4.60 -12.18 9.47
C LEU A 159 4.31 -11.00 10.40
#